data_AF-A0A7Z9FDP3-F1
#
_entry.id   AF-A0A7Z9FDP3-F1
#
_cell.length_a   1.000
_cell.length_b   1.000
_cell.length_c   1.000
_cell.angle_alpha   90.00
_cell.angle_beta   90.00
_cell.angle_gamma   90.00
#
_symmetry.space_group_name_H-M   'P 1'
#
loop_
_entity.id
_entity.type
_entity.pdbx_description
1 polymer ?
#
loop_
_entity_poly.entity_id
_entity_poly.type
_entity_poly.pdbx_seq_one_letter_code
_entity_poly.pdbx_strand_id
1 'polypeptide(L)' 'TAETEDGLIMGLRHREYPIFGVQFHPESIASENGHDLLANFLDIARISNAD' A
#
# COMPACT_ATOMS: atom_id res chain seq x y z
N THR A 1 -5.16 3.52 -6.23
CA THR A 1 -4.00 3.81 -7.11
C THR A 1 -3.42 5.14 -6.66
N ALA A 2 -2.21 5.49 -7.06
CA ALA A 2 -1.54 6.73 -6.66
C ALA A 2 -0.67 7.27 -7.80
N GLU A 3 -0.54 8.60 -7.87
CA GLU A 3 0.14 9.33 -8.94
C GLU A 3 0.72 10.64 -8.37
N THR A 4 1.84 11.11 -8.91
CA THR A 4 2.39 12.44 -8.59
C THR A 4 1.64 13.54 -9.36
N GLU A 5 1.90 14.82 -9.03
CA GLU A 5 1.27 15.96 -9.73
C GLU A 5 1.61 16.02 -11.23
N ASP A 6 2.79 15.54 -11.63
CA ASP A 6 3.26 15.49 -13.01
C ASP A 6 2.91 14.17 -13.74
N GLY A 7 2.17 13.28 -13.08
CA GLY A 7 1.59 12.10 -13.69
C GLY A 7 2.40 10.81 -13.59
N LEU A 8 3.43 10.78 -12.72
CA LEU A 8 4.19 9.56 -12.48
C LEU A 8 3.36 8.60 -11.64
N ILE A 9 3.18 7.37 -12.14
CA ILE A 9 2.45 6.31 -11.42
C ILE A 9 3.25 5.88 -10.19
N MET A 10 2.67 6.08 -9.00
CA MET A 10 3.28 5.73 -7.71
C MET A 10 2.62 4.53 -7.05
N GLY A 11 1.40 4.17 -7.45
CA GLY A 11 0.69 3.04 -6.87
C GLY A 11 -0.36 2.43 -7.78
N LEU A 12 -0.40 1.10 -7.82
CA LEU A 12 -1.28 0.33 -8.69
C LEU A 12 -2.00 -0.79 -7.93
N ARG A 13 -3.14 -1.23 -8.47
CA ARG A 13 -3.90 -2.39 -8.01
C ARG A 13 -4.28 -3.24 -9.22
N HIS A 14 -4.05 -4.54 -9.17
CA HIS A 14 -4.53 -5.45 -10.21
C HIS A 14 -6.07 -5.45 -10.26
N ARG A 15 -6.67 -5.50 -11.45
CA ARG A 15 -8.12 -5.35 -11.61
C ARG A 15 -8.90 -6.48 -10.94
N GLU A 16 -8.41 -7.70 -11.08
CA GLU A 16 -9.10 -8.94 -10.68
C GLU A 16 -8.53 -9.60 -9.42
N TYR A 17 -7.26 -9.37 -9.10
CA TYR A 17 -6.54 -10.09 -8.04
C TYR A 17 -6.16 -9.12 -6.91
N PRO A 18 -6.02 -9.59 -5.66
CA PRO A 18 -5.61 -8.76 -4.53
C PRO A 18 -4.10 -8.47 -4.56
N ILE A 19 -3.61 -7.93 -5.68
CA ILE A 19 -2.22 -7.57 -5.89
C ILE A 19 -2.12 -6.06 -5.95
N PHE A 20 -1.20 -5.51 -5.16
CA PHE A 20 -0.98 -4.07 -5.00
C PHE A 20 0.51 -3.79 -5.14
N GLY A 21 0.86 -2.65 -5.73
CA GLY A 21 2.24 -2.20 -5.83
C GLY A 21 2.32 -0.72 -5.50
N VAL A 22 3.38 -0.33 -4.79
CA VAL A 22 3.73 1.06 -4.49
C VAL A 22 5.20 1.28 -4.84
N GLN A 23 5.53 2.47 -5.36
CA GLN A 23 6.90 2.83 -5.75
C GLN A 23 7.71 3.40 -4.59
N PHE A 24 7.03 3.94 -3.57
CA PHE A 24 7.63 4.47 -2.35
C PHE A 24 7.79 3.37 -1.28
N HIS A 25 8.42 3.76 -0.16
CA HIS A 25 8.76 2.90 0.97
C HIS A 25 7.78 3.11 2.15
N PRO A 26 6.59 2.49 2.17
CA PRO A 26 5.62 2.69 3.26
C PRO A 26 6.11 2.19 4.62
N GLU A 27 7.18 1.38 4.66
CA GLU A 27 7.83 0.93 5.88
C GLU A 27 8.74 1.98 6.53
N SER A 28 9.08 3.05 5.79
CA SER A 28 9.98 4.08 6.29
C SER A 28 9.29 4.94 7.36
N ILE A 29 10.00 5.26 8.44
CA ILE A 29 9.50 6.17 9.50
C ILE A 29 9.19 7.57 8.97
N ALA A 30 9.81 7.97 7.86
CA ALA A 30 9.58 9.26 7.22
C ALA A 30 8.31 9.27 6.33
N SER A 31 7.68 8.12 6.09
CA SER A 31 6.45 8.03 5.31
C SER A 31 5.24 8.31 6.18
N GLU A 32 4.66 9.49 5.99
CA GLU A 32 3.39 9.84 6.58
C GLU A 32 2.31 8.83 6.16
N ASN A 33 1.57 8.29 7.13
CA ASN A 33 0.57 7.22 6.96
C ASN A 33 1.11 5.85 6.46
N GLY A 34 2.43 5.63 6.50
CA GLY A 34 3.04 4.35 6.06
C GLY A 34 2.49 3.13 6.81
N HIS A 35 2.33 3.25 8.13
CA HIS A 35 1.75 2.19 8.97
C HIS A 35 0.28 1.90 8.62
N ASP A 36 -0.53 2.91 8.34
CA ASP A 36 -1.93 2.73 7.96
C ASP A 36 -2.05 1.99 6.62
N LEU A 37 -1.15 2.30 5.67
CA LEU A 37 -1.10 1.60 4.39
C LEU A 37 -0.74 0.12 4.55
N LEU A 38 0.21 -0.18 5.45
CA LEU A 38 0.57 -1.56 5.80
C LEU A 38 -0.57 -2.28 6.53
N ALA A 39 -1.27 -1.63 7.46
CA ALA A 39 -2.42 -2.21 8.17
C ALA A 39 -3.53 -2.59 7.18
N ASN A 40 -3.88 -1.69 6.26
CA ASN A 40 -4.84 -1.98 5.19
C ASN A 40 -4.43 -3.19 4.35
N PHE A 41 -3.13 -3.33 4.04
CA PHE A 41 -2.63 -4.47 3.29
C PHE A 41 -2.78 -5.80 4.05
N LEU A 42 -2.49 -5.81 5.36
CA LEU A 42 -2.66 -6.98 6.21
C LEU A 42 -4.14 -7.40 6.32
N ASP A 43 -5.05 -6.44 6.46
CA ASP A 43 -6.50 -6.68 6.48
C ASP A 43 -6.97 -7.32 5.18
N ILE A 44 -6.52 -6.79 4.03
CA ILE A 44 -6.82 -7.35 2.71
C ILE A 44 -6.26 -8.77 2.57
N ALA A 45 -5.05 -9.00 3.06
CA ALA A 45 -4.41 -10.30 3.09
C ALA A 45 -5.05 -11.27 4.10
N ARG A 46 -6.01 -10.79 4.91
CA ARG A 46 -6.66 -11.54 6.00
C ARG A 46 -5.65 -12.11 7.00
N ILE A 47 -4.57 -11.37 7.22
CA ILE A 47 -3.57 -11.70 8.22
C ILE A 47 -4.05 -11.07 9.52
N SER A 48 -4.75 -11.86 10.33
CA SER A 48 -5.05 -11.50 11.71
C SER A 48 -3.85 -11.85 12.59
N ASN A 49 -3.54 -10.98 13.56
CA ASN A 49 -2.71 -11.44 14.67
C ASN A 49 -3.52 -12.51 15.40
N ALA A 50 -3.01 -13.74 15.45
CA ALA A 50 -3.55 -14.75 16.35
C ALA A 50 -3.23 -14.30 17.78
N ASP A 51 -4.26 -14.10 18.59
CA ASP A 51 -4.12 -13.91 20.04
C ASP A 51 -3.50 -15.15 20.71
#